data_AF-A0A2I0GQQ7-F1
#
_entry.id   AF-A0A2I0GQQ7-F1
#
_cell.length_a   1.000
_cell.length_b   1.000
_cell.length_c   1.000
_cell.angle_alpha   90.00
_cell.angle_beta   90.00
_cell.angle_gamma   90.00
#
_symmetry.space_group_name_H-M   'P 1'
#
loop_
_entity.id
_entity.type
_entity.pdbx_description
1 polymer ?
#
loop_
_entity_poly.entity_id
_entity_poly.type
_entity_poly.pdbx_seq_one_letter_code
_entity_poly.pdbx_strand_id
1 'polypeptide(L)'
;GYISFEFQGANFDRPCLGIKFNSRKEVKNCIEASNMKAVLNRELIKNNIGASPLWPAYYYFDPQNWKSSTKAWSMINEGTMADKILEEMDTVFQVLNDNHLLNEKL
;
A
#
# COMPACT_ATOMS: atom_id res chain seq x y z
N GLY A 1 -10.08 0.33 7.71
CA GLY A 1 -8.87 -0.38 7.26
C GLY A 1 -7.67 0.31 7.86
N TYR A 2 -6.47 -0.17 7.52
CA TYR A 2 -5.19 0.42 7.90
C TYR A 2 -4.25 0.38 6.70
N ILE A 3 -3.28 1.29 6.67
CA ILE A 3 -2.18 1.23 5.70
C ILE A 3 -1.29 0.05 6.10
N SER A 4 -1.01 -0.85 5.16
CA SER A 4 -0.24 -2.06 5.41
C SER A 4 0.84 -2.25 4.35
N PHE A 5 2.05 -2.57 4.82
CA PHE A 5 3.15 -3.05 4.00
C PHE A 5 3.40 -4.53 4.31
N GLU A 6 3.28 -5.39 3.31
CA GLU A 6 3.41 -6.85 3.47
C GLU A 6 4.18 -7.48 2.31
N PHE A 7 4.98 -8.51 2.61
CA PHE A 7 5.53 -9.37 1.57
C PHE A 7 4.47 -10.37 1.12
N GLN A 8 4.05 -10.28 -0.13
CA GLN A 8 3.08 -11.18 -0.75
C GLN A 8 3.78 -12.15 -1.73
N GLY A 9 3.00 -13.09 -2.26
CA GLY A 9 3.47 -14.14 -3.17
C GLY A 9 3.95 -15.40 -2.45
N ALA A 10 4.07 -16.51 -3.20
CA ALA A 10 4.46 -17.81 -2.63
C ALA A 10 5.88 -17.82 -2.02
N ASN A 11 6.74 -16.91 -2.48
CA ASN A 11 8.12 -16.77 -2.00
C ASN A 11 8.33 -15.55 -1.11
N PHE A 12 7.26 -14.82 -0.73
CA PHE A 12 7.36 -13.56 0.01
C PHE A 12 8.30 -12.53 -0.65
N ASP A 13 8.30 -12.49 -1.99
CA ASP A 13 9.23 -11.70 -2.79
C ASP A 13 8.62 -10.43 -3.38
N ARG A 14 7.31 -10.24 -3.21
CA ARG A 14 6.54 -9.11 -3.75
C ARG A 14 6.08 -8.20 -2.61
N PRO A 15 6.83 -7.13 -2.28
CA PRO A 15 6.36 -6.16 -1.30
C PRO A 15 5.12 -5.45 -1.84
N CYS A 16 4.09 -5.42 -1.02
CA CYS A 16 2.79 -4.86 -1.34
C CYS A 16 2.46 -3.79 -0.32
N LEU A 17 2.12 -2.59 -0.79
CA LEU A 17 1.71 -1.46 0.02
C LEU A 17 0.30 -1.03 -0.39
N GLY A 18 -0.53 -0.68 0.58
CA GLY A 18 -1.88 -0.22 0.33
C GLY A 18 -2.75 -0.21 1.56
N ILE A 19 -4.05 -0.24 1.36
CA ILE A 19 -5.05 -0.28 2.43
C ILE A 19 -5.54 -1.70 2.58
N LYS A 20 -5.43 -2.24 3.80
CA LYS A 20 -5.91 -3.57 4.18
C LYS A 20 -6.99 -3.48 5.25
N PHE A 21 -7.88 -4.47 5.24
CA PHE A 21 -8.88 -4.70 6.27
C PHE A 21 -8.71 -6.11 6.86
N ASN A 22 -9.18 -6.31 8.10
CA ASN A 22 -9.05 -7.60 8.77
C ASN A 22 -10.06 -8.62 8.23
N SER A 23 -11.16 -8.15 7.62
CA SER A 23 -12.14 -9.04 6.99
C SER A 23 -12.84 -8.42 5.79
N ARG A 24 -13.35 -9.29 4.91
CA ARG A 24 -14.18 -8.89 3.76
C ARG A 24 -15.47 -8.19 4.20
N LYS A 25 -15.96 -8.50 5.41
CA LYS A 25 -17.15 -7.87 6.00
C LYS A 25 -16.86 -6.40 6.34
N GLU A 26 -15.69 -6.12 6.91
CA GLU A 26 -15.29 -4.73 7.19
C GLU A 26 -15.13 -3.91 5.90
N VAL A 27 -14.56 -4.49 4.84
CA VAL A 27 -14.46 -3.81 3.53
C VAL A 27 -15.85 -3.45 3.02
N LYS A 28 -16.79 -4.40 3.03
CA LYS A 28 -18.17 -4.17 2.56
C LYS A 28 -18.93 -3.13 3.38
N ASN A 29 -18.60 -2.99 4.67
CA ASN A 29 -19.23 -2.03 5.57
C ASN A 29 -18.58 -0.64 5.53
N CYS A 30 -17.46 -0.47 4.81
CA CYS A 30 -16.77 0.80 4.66
C CYS A 30 -17.13 1.40 3.30
N ILE A 31 -17.93 2.48 3.31
CA ILE A 31 -18.41 3.14 2.09
C ILE A 31 -17.23 3.74 1.30
N GLU A 32 -16.21 4.20 2.00
CA GLU A 32 -15.02 4.82 1.45
C GLU A 32 -14.13 3.81 0.70
N ALA A 33 -14.21 2.52 1.06
CA ALA A 33 -13.35 1.48 0.51
C ALA A 33 -13.50 1.32 -1.01
N SER A 34 -14.69 1.57 -1.58
CA SER A 34 -14.90 1.52 -3.03
C SER A 34 -14.18 2.65 -3.78
N ASN A 35 -13.95 3.79 -3.12
CA ASN A 35 -13.35 4.98 -3.74
C ASN A 35 -11.82 5.02 -3.62
N MET A 36 -11.24 4.30 -2.66
CA MET A 36 -9.79 4.30 -2.39
C MET A 36 -8.96 3.98 -3.64
N LYS A 37 -9.35 2.97 -4.43
CA LYS A 37 -8.62 2.61 -5.67
C LYS A 37 -8.59 3.75 -6.67
N ALA A 38 -9.73 4.42 -6.86
CA ALA A 38 -9.85 5.49 -7.84
C ALA A 38 -9.00 6.71 -7.44
N VAL A 39 -9.04 7.07 -6.16
CA VAL A 39 -8.21 8.16 -5.60
C VAL A 39 -6.72 7.83 -5.72
N LEU A 40 -6.29 6.65 -5.27
CA LEU A 40 -4.87 6.27 -5.36
C LEU A 40 -4.38 6.20 -6.81
N ASN A 41 -5.19 5.71 -7.77
CA ASN A 41 -4.80 5.72 -9.19
C ASN A 41 -4.62 7.14 -9.74
N ARG A 42 -5.43 8.10 -9.27
CA ARG A 42 -5.37 9.49 -9.73
C ARG A 42 -4.15 10.21 -9.16
N GLU A 43 -3.85 10.01 -7.87
CA GLU A 43 -2.79 10.74 -7.18
C GLU A 43 -1.42 10.06 -7.29
N LEU A 44 -1.36 8.72 -7.32
CA LEU A 44 -0.12 7.94 -7.38
C LEU A 44 0.16 7.43 -8.80
N ILE A 45 0.17 8.34 -9.79
CA ILE A 45 0.21 8.13 -11.26
C ILE A 45 1.24 7.05 -11.74
N LYS A 46 2.23 6.71 -10.92
CA LYS A 46 3.28 5.73 -11.24
C LYS A 46 2.94 4.27 -10.87
N ASN A 47 1.90 4.05 -10.08
CA ASN A 47 1.62 2.75 -9.47
C ASN A 47 0.39 2.11 -10.10
N ASN A 48 0.52 0.89 -10.64
CA ASN A 48 -0.61 0.12 -11.16
C ASN A 48 -1.47 -0.39 -9.99
N ILE A 49 -2.39 0.45 -9.49
CA ILE A 49 -3.17 0.16 -8.27
C ILE A 49 -4.14 -0.99 -8.54
N GLY A 50 -3.93 -2.10 -7.84
CA GLY A 50 -4.81 -3.25 -7.78
C GLY A 50 -5.89 -3.10 -6.71
N ALA A 51 -6.87 -4.01 -6.74
CA ALA A 51 -7.85 -4.18 -5.68
C ALA A 51 -8.20 -5.66 -5.50
N SER A 52 -8.49 -6.06 -4.26
CA SER A 52 -8.92 -7.40 -3.88
C SER A 52 -9.93 -7.32 -2.74
N PRO A 53 -10.62 -8.43 -2.39
CA PRO A 53 -11.64 -8.43 -1.33
C PRO A 53 -11.17 -8.00 0.07
N LEU A 54 -9.86 -8.03 0.36
CA LEU A 54 -9.29 -7.55 1.63
C LEU A 54 -8.45 -6.28 1.46
N TRP A 55 -8.04 -5.98 0.23
CA TRP A 55 -7.22 -4.83 -0.12
C TRP A 55 -7.96 -3.97 -1.13
N PRO A 56 -8.83 -3.05 -0.71
CA PRO A 56 -9.59 -2.21 -1.65
C PRO A 56 -8.70 -1.37 -2.59
N ALA A 57 -7.47 -1.06 -2.19
CA ALA A 57 -6.46 -0.45 -3.03
C ALA A 57 -5.05 -0.88 -2.58
N TYR A 58 -4.21 -1.32 -3.51
CA TYR A 58 -2.83 -1.70 -3.24
C TYR A 58 -1.94 -1.62 -4.48
N TYR A 59 -0.63 -1.58 -4.31
CA TYR A 59 0.36 -1.71 -5.37
C TYR A 59 1.59 -2.46 -4.90
N TYR A 60 2.36 -2.99 -5.85
CA TYR A 60 3.65 -3.59 -5.55
C TYR A 60 4.72 -2.51 -5.50
N PHE A 61 5.41 -2.42 -4.36
CA PHE A 61 6.45 -1.44 -4.09
C PHE A 61 7.70 -1.72 -4.94
N ASP A 62 8.42 -0.68 -5.37
CA ASP A 62 9.67 -0.83 -6.14
C ASP A 62 10.90 -0.87 -5.20
N PRO A 63 11.82 -1.85 -5.34
CA PRO A 63 11.85 -2.92 -6.36
C PRO A 63 10.75 -3.96 -6.20
N GLN A 64 10.18 -4.51 -7.27
CA GLN A 64 9.08 -5.49 -7.12
C GLN A 64 9.54 -6.92 -6.81
N ASN A 65 10.82 -7.23 -7.09
CA ASN A 65 11.41 -8.55 -6.85
C ASN A 65 12.56 -8.41 -5.84
N TRP A 66 12.25 -8.53 -4.56
CA TRP A 66 13.26 -8.35 -3.51
C TRP A 66 14.17 -9.56 -3.37
N LYS A 67 13.69 -10.74 -3.76
CA LYS A 67 14.44 -11.99 -3.67
C LYS A 67 15.73 -11.95 -4.49
N SER A 68 15.67 -11.45 -5.73
CA SER A 68 16.81 -11.46 -6.64
C SER A 68 17.33 -10.07 -7.05
N SER A 69 16.79 -8.98 -6.50
CA SER A 69 17.25 -7.63 -6.81
C SER A 69 18.42 -7.22 -5.94
N THR A 70 19.61 -7.09 -6.53
CA THR A 70 20.79 -6.53 -5.84
C THR A 70 20.51 -5.13 -5.28
N LYS A 71 19.70 -4.32 -5.98
CA LYS A 71 19.29 -2.99 -5.53
C LYS A 71 18.50 -3.07 -4.22
N ALA A 72 17.57 -4.03 -4.11
CA ALA A 72 16.79 -4.22 -2.89
C ALA A 72 17.70 -4.52 -1.70
N TRP A 73 18.62 -5.47 -1.88
CA TRP A 73 19.59 -5.86 -0.85
C TRP A 73 20.54 -4.74 -0.46
N SER A 74 21.01 -3.93 -1.41
CA SER A 74 21.84 -2.74 -1.14
C SER A 74 21.10 -1.76 -0.23
N MET A 75 19.87 -1.41 -0.59
CA MET A 75 19.05 -0.46 0.18
C MET A 75 18.70 -0.98 1.59
N ILE A 76 18.48 -2.29 1.74
CA ILE A 76 18.28 -2.91 3.06
C ILE A 76 19.55 -2.76 3.90
N ASN A 77 20.72 -3.10 3.33
CA ASN A 77 22.00 -3.02 4.04
C ASN A 77 22.38 -1.58 4.41
N GLU A 78 22.03 -0.62 3.56
CA GLU A 78 22.27 0.81 3.76
C GLU A 78 21.22 1.49 4.65
N GLY A 79 20.14 0.79 5.03
CA GLY A 79 19.02 1.33 5.81
C GLY A 79 18.02 2.18 5.00
N THR A 80 18.40 2.63 3.81
CA THR A 80 17.59 3.49 2.93
C THR A 80 16.27 2.86 2.47
N MET A 81 16.15 1.52 2.57
CA MET A 81 14.88 0.84 2.27
C MET A 81 13.78 1.19 3.28
N ALA A 82 14.13 1.28 4.57
CA ALA A 82 13.15 1.60 5.61
C ALA A 82 12.61 3.02 5.42
N ASP A 83 13.50 3.98 5.15
CA ASP A 83 13.14 5.36 4.87
C ASP A 83 12.17 5.45 3.68
N LYS A 84 12.49 4.76 2.58
CA LYS A 84 11.62 4.75 1.40
C LYS A 84 10.25 4.12 1.66
N ILE A 85 10.16 3.06 2.48
CA ILE A 85 8.87 2.47 2.86
C ILE A 85 8.05 3.49 3.65
N LEU A 86 8.66 4.16 4.62
CA LEU A 86 7.98 5.15 5.46
C LEU A 86 7.50 6.36 4.64
N GLU A 87 8.34 6.89 3.75
CA GLU A 87 7.96 7.98 2.84
C GLU A 87 6.75 7.62 1.95
N GLU A 88 6.71 6.39 1.44
CA GLU A 88 5.59 5.90 0.63
C GLU A 88 4.33 5.65 1.49
N MET A 89 4.48 5.15 2.72
CA MET A 89 3.38 5.02 3.67
C MET A 89 2.77 6.39 4.03
N ASP A 90 3.61 7.39 4.29
CA ASP A 90 3.20 8.76 4.56
C ASP A 90 2.50 9.37 3.34
N THR A 91 3.02 9.12 2.14
CA THR A 91 2.38 9.57 0.89
C THR A 91 0.97 8.98 0.75
N VAL A 92 0.81 7.66 0.98
CA VAL A 92 -0.51 7.02 0.95
C VAL A 92 -1.43 7.61 2.03
N PHE A 93 -0.91 7.86 3.24
CA PHE A 93 -1.68 8.48 4.32
C PHE A 93 -2.19 9.87 3.93
N GLN A 94 -1.33 10.74 3.41
CA GLN A 94 -1.71 12.09 3.00
C GLN A 94 -2.73 12.07 1.88
N VAL A 95 -2.56 11.22 0.86
CA VAL A 95 -3.55 11.05 -0.23
C VAL A 95 -4.92 10.67 0.32
N LEU A 96 -4.99 9.76 1.29
CA LEU A 96 -6.25 9.38 1.92
C LEU A 96 -6.85 10.52 2.75
N ASN A 97 -6.00 11.24 3.50
CA ASN A 97 -6.40 12.37 4.34
C ASN A 97 -6.99 13.52 3.50
N ASP A 98 -6.26 13.96 2.48
CA ASP A 98 -6.63 15.08 1.60
C ASP A 98 -7.92 14.81 0.80
N ASN A 99 -8.27 13.53 0.64
CA ASN A 99 -9.50 13.10 -0.04
C ASN A 99 -10.61 12.67 0.94
N HIS A 100 -10.48 12.97 2.22
CA HIS A 100 -11.47 12.65 3.28
C HIS A 100 -11.83 11.16 3.33
N LEU A 101 -10.87 10.28 3.04
CA LEU A 101 -11.04 8.82 3.10
C LEU A 101 -10.60 8.23 4.44
N LEU A 102 -10.09 9.07 5.35
CA LEU A 102 -9.81 8.73 6.74
C LEU A 102 -10.99 9.20 7.61
N ASN A 103 -11.56 8.31 8.40
CA ASN A 103 -12.55 8.70 9.40
C ASN A 103 -11.83 9.33 10.59
N GLU A 104 -12.00 10.65 10.78
CA GLU A 104 -11.69 11.32 12.04
C GLU A 104 -12.71 10.88 13.10
N LYS A 105 -12.49 9.71 13.68
CA LYS A 105 -13.03 9.42 15.01
C LYS A 105 -11.87 9.41 15.98
N LEU A 106 -11.55 10.61 16.47
CA LEU A 106 -10.91 10.80 17.78
C LEU A 106 -11.96 10.64 18.87
#